data_AF-A0A0C2GD51-F1
#
_entry.id   AF-A0A0C2GD51-F1
#
_cell.length_a   1.000
_cell.length_b   1.000
_cell.length_c   1.000
_cell.angle_alpha   90.00
_cell.angle_beta   90.00
_cell.angle_gamma   90.00
#
_symmetry.space_group_name_H-M   'P 1'
#
loop_
_entity.id
_entity.type
_entity.pdbx_description
1 polymer ?
#
loop_
_entity_poly.entity_id
_entity_poly.type
_entity_poly.pdbx_seq_one_letter_code
_entity_poly.pdbx_strand_id
1 'polypeptide(L)'
;MMQARKIRYDVIGLTETRRHRPLNATFNTGELFLGTCDSREVGGVGVLVNTNLVMNIDSFEQLTIRIGRLRLRRCGPLPAVSIFVAYAPTSSYD
;
A
#
# COMPACT_ATOMS: atom_id res chain seq x y z
N MET A 1 17.72 25.11 1.88
CA MET A 1 16.59 24.17 1.70
C MET A 1 17.15 22.80 1.35
N MET A 2 16.90 21.79 2.17
CA MET A 2 17.37 20.43 1.94
C MET A 2 16.38 19.70 1.03
N GLN A 3 16.78 19.43 -0.21
CA GLN A 3 15.97 18.64 -1.13
C GLN A 3 16.10 17.17 -0.73
N ALA A 4 15.00 16.54 -0.29
CA ALA A 4 15.00 15.12 -0.01
C ALA A 4 15.39 14.34 -1.28
N ARG A 5 16.38 13.45 -1.17
CA ARG A 5 16.78 12.58 -2.28
C ARG A 5 15.61 11.67 -2.65
N LYS A 6 15.16 11.75 -3.91
CA LYS A 6 14.09 10.90 -4.42
C LYS A 6 14.60 9.47 -4.54
N ILE A 7 14.08 8.58 -3.70
CA ILE A 7 14.32 7.14 -3.79
C ILE A 7 13.60 6.63 -5.05
N ARG A 8 14.26 5.77 -5.84
CA ARG A 8 13.60 5.08 -6.95
C ARG A 8 12.80 3.91 -6.37
N TYR A 9 11.55 3.79 -6.75
CA TYR A 9 10.66 2.74 -6.29
C TYR A 9 9.69 2.33 -7.40
N ASP A 10 9.24 1.10 -7.33
CA ASP A 10 8.15 0.56 -8.14
C ASP A 10 6.87 0.44 -7.29
N VAL A 11 7.01 -0.07 -6.07
CA VAL A 11 5.94 -0.18 -5.06
C VAL A 11 6.52 0.16 -3.69
N ILE A 12 5.82 0.97 -2.90
CA ILE A 12 6.13 1.26 -1.50
C ILE A 12 4.95 0.79 -0.64
N GLY A 13 5.23 -0.08 0.34
CA GLY A 13 4.27 -0.47 1.36
C GLY A 13 4.22 0.57 2.48
N LEU A 14 3.02 0.94 2.90
CA LEU A 14 2.75 1.83 4.02
C LEU A 14 1.98 1.07 5.08
N THR A 15 2.34 1.28 6.34
CA THR A 15 1.71 0.65 7.50
C THR A 15 1.38 1.73 8.51
N GLU A 16 0.39 1.49 9.35
CA GLU A 16 -0.05 2.43 10.39
C GLU A 16 -0.48 3.79 9.81
N THR A 17 -1.26 3.77 8.73
CA THR A 17 -1.73 4.99 8.04
C THR A 17 -2.79 5.76 8.84
N ARG A 18 -3.41 5.11 9.85
CA ARG A 18 -4.39 5.68 10.79
C ARG A 18 -5.52 6.48 10.11
N ARG A 19 -6.00 5.96 8.97
CA ARG A 19 -7.11 6.56 8.22
C ARG A 19 -8.41 5.88 8.59
N HIS A 20 -9.43 6.64 8.99
CA HIS A 20 -10.78 6.09 9.24
C HIS A 20 -11.53 5.68 7.97
N ARG A 21 -11.16 6.23 6.81
CA ARG A 21 -11.82 5.96 5.52
C ARG A 21 -10.79 5.56 4.47
N PRO A 22 -11.12 4.64 3.56
CA PRO A 22 -10.21 4.28 2.49
C PRO A 22 -9.98 5.51 1.60
N LEU A 23 -8.78 5.62 1.06
CA LEU A 23 -8.41 6.70 0.14
C LEU A 23 -7.74 6.10 -1.09
N ASN A 24 -8.21 6.50 -2.27
CA ASN A 24 -7.42 6.41 -3.49
C ASN A 24 -7.06 7.84 -3.93
N ALA A 25 -5.79 8.08 -4.22
CA ALA A 25 -5.30 9.35 -4.73
C ALA A 25 -4.24 9.13 -5.82
N THR A 26 -4.40 9.85 -6.93
CA THR A 26 -3.41 9.87 -8.01
C THR A 26 -2.48 11.07 -7.84
N PHE A 27 -1.18 10.81 -7.96
CA PHE A 27 -0.13 11.81 -7.93
C PHE A 27 0.66 11.77 -9.24
N ASN A 28 1.38 12.85 -9.53
CA ASN A 28 2.28 12.89 -10.70
C ASN A 28 3.35 11.78 -10.68
N THR A 29 3.64 11.20 -9.51
CA THR A 29 4.67 10.17 -9.31
C THR A 29 4.12 8.78 -9.03
N GLY A 30 2.81 8.58 -9.03
CA GLY A 30 2.20 7.29 -8.76
C GLY A 30 0.76 7.34 -8.25
N GLU A 31 0.18 6.17 -8.00
CA GLU A 31 -1.16 6.02 -7.41
C GLU A 31 -1.05 5.46 -5.99
N LEU A 32 -1.79 6.07 -5.07
CA LEU A 32 -1.79 5.77 -3.64
C LEU A 32 -3.11 5.15 -3.22
N PHE A 33 -3.03 3.97 -2.62
CA PHE A 33 -4.14 3.29 -1.98
C PHE A 33 -3.91 3.23 -0.48
N LEU A 34 -4.84 3.75 0.31
CA LEU A 34 -4.85 3.64 1.76
C LEU A 34 -6.09 2.88 2.20
N GLY A 35 -5.86 1.84 2.99
CA GLY A 35 -6.85 1.13 3.77
C GLY A 35 -7.19 1.84 5.07
N THR A 36 -8.20 1.33 5.76
CA THR A 36 -8.73 1.87 7.02
C THR A 36 -8.03 1.30 8.24
N CYS A 37 -7.91 2.10 9.31
CA CYS A 37 -7.67 1.60 10.66
C CYS A 37 -8.98 1.13 11.31
N ASP A 38 -8.86 0.45 12.45
CA ASP A 38 -10.02 0.18 13.30
C ASP A 38 -10.50 1.44 14.05
N SER A 39 -11.57 1.29 14.84
CA SER A 39 -12.14 2.38 15.65
C SER A 39 -11.20 2.93 16.73
N ARG A 40 -10.11 2.22 17.04
CA ARG A 40 -9.09 2.66 17.99
C ARG A 40 -7.92 3.35 17.29
N GLU A 41 -8.08 3.66 16.01
CA GLU A 41 -7.03 4.23 15.15
C GLU A 41 -5.79 3.33 15.03
N VAL A 42 -5.96 2.04 15.30
CA VAL A 42 -4.89 1.06 15.20
C VAL A 42 -4.87 0.50 13.79
N GLY A 43 -3.72 0.63 13.14
CA GLY A 43 -3.43 0.06 11.84
C GLY A 43 -3.79 0.94 10.68
N GLY A 44 -4.35 0.32 9.65
CA GLY A 44 -4.30 0.86 8.31
C GLY A 44 -3.04 0.43 7.58
N VAL A 45 -3.24 0.02 6.34
CA VAL A 45 -2.21 -0.41 5.41
C VAL A 45 -2.41 0.36 4.13
N GLY A 46 -1.34 0.64 3.41
CA GLY A 46 -1.43 1.33 2.14
C GLY A 46 -0.31 0.93 1.21
N VAL A 47 -0.46 1.34 -0.03
CA VAL A 47 0.50 1.07 -1.10
C VAL A 47 0.60 2.31 -1.96
N LEU A 48 1.82 2.76 -2.23
CA LEU A 48 2.12 3.74 -3.27
C LEU A 48 2.77 3.01 -4.44
N VAL A 49 2.13 3.03 -5.61
CA VAL A 49 2.62 2.38 -6.83
C VAL A 49 3.14 3.43 -7.80
N ASN A 50 4.33 3.21 -8.36
CA ASN A 50 4.90 4.08 -9.38
C ASN A 50 4.01 4.13 -10.63
N THR A 51 3.89 5.30 -11.26
CA THR A 51 3.13 5.51 -12.50
C THR A 51 3.40 4.46 -13.57
N ASN A 52 4.64 3.97 -13.70
CA ASN A 52 5.02 2.94 -14.66
C ASN A 52 4.30 1.60 -14.46
N LEU A 53 3.87 1.30 -13.22
CA LEU A 53 3.19 0.06 -12.85
C LEU A 53 1.68 0.23 -12.63
N VAL A 54 1.16 1.46 -12.63
CA VAL A 54 -0.26 1.74 -12.37
C VAL A 54 -1.18 0.98 -13.34
N MET A 55 -0.84 0.93 -14.64
CA MET A 55 -1.64 0.20 -15.63
C MET A 55 -1.66 -1.32 -15.42
N ASN A 56 -0.74 -1.83 -14.60
CA ASN A 56 -0.65 -3.25 -14.25
C ASN A 56 -1.34 -3.55 -12.92
N ILE A 57 -1.98 -2.58 -12.26
CA ILE A 57 -2.76 -2.83 -11.05
C ILE A 57 -4.04 -3.55 -11.46
N ASP A 58 -4.28 -4.70 -10.84
CA ASP A 58 -5.54 -5.42 -10.94
C ASP A 58 -6.47 -5.00 -9.80
N SER A 59 -5.97 -5.07 -8.56
CA SER A 59 -6.73 -4.71 -7.37
C SER A 59 -5.84 -4.42 -6.18
N PHE A 60 -6.32 -3.56 -5.28
CA PHE A 60 -5.82 -3.46 -3.91
C PHE A 60 -6.94 -3.80 -2.93
N GLU A 61 -6.71 -4.79 -2.08
CA GLU A 61 -7.66 -5.26 -1.11
C GLU A 61 -7.06 -5.23 0.29
N GLN A 62 -7.81 -4.69 1.23
CA GLN A 62 -7.46 -4.79 2.64
C GLN A 62 -8.05 -6.07 3.23
N LEU A 63 -7.21 -7.07 3.47
CA LEU A 63 -7.64 -8.37 4.00
C LEU A 63 -7.96 -8.28 5.49
N THR A 64 -7.20 -7.48 6.24
CA THR A 64 -7.46 -7.16 7.65
C THR A 64 -7.01 -5.73 7.95
N ILE A 65 -7.28 -5.23 9.15
CA ILE A 65 -6.78 -3.91 9.60
C ILE A 65 -5.24 -3.75 9.51
N ARG A 66 -4.49 -4.86 9.42
CA ARG A 66 -3.02 -4.87 9.36
C ARG A 66 -2.44 -5.50 8.10
N ILE A 67 -3.26 -6.03 7.20
CA ILE A 67 -2.80 -6.75 6.01
C ILE A 67 -3.51 -6.20 4.78
N GLY A 68 -2.73 -5.69 3.83
CA GLY A 68 -3.16 -5.28 2.51
C GLY A 68 -2.56 -6.18 1.44
N ARG A 69 -3.30 -6.40 0.34
CA ARG A 69 -2.89 -7.19 -0.80
C ARG A 69 -3.02 -6.36 -2.06
N LEU A 70 -1.89 -6.12 -2.73
CA LEU A 70 -1.87 -5.58 -4.09
C LEU A 70 -1.73 -6.74 -5.07
N ARG A 71 -2.66 -6.85 -6.02
CA ARG A 71 -2.54 -7.76 -7.16
C ARG A 71 -2.15 -6.95 -8.38
N LEU A 72 -1.10 -7.40 -9.05
CA LEU A 72 -0.66 -6.86 -10.32
C LEU A 72 -0.99 -7.87 -11.43
N ARG A 73 -1.78 -7.42 -12.40
CA ARG A 73 -1.99 -8.14 -13.66
C ARG A 73 -0.71 -8.07 -14.48
N ARG A 74 -0.35 -9.17 -15.11
CA ARG A 74 0.72 -9.21 -16.10
C ARG A 74 0.15 -9.64 -17.44
N CYS A 75 0.60 -8.98 -18.50
CA CYS A 75 0.22 -9.34 -19.86
C CYS A 75 1.14 -10.50 -20.32
N GLY A 76 0.58 -11.63 -20.76
CA GLY A 76 1.31 -12.80 -21.24
C GLY A 76 1.21 -14.04 -20.32
N PRO A 77 2.00 -15.11 -20.57
CA PRO A 77 1.88 -16.41 -19.89
C PRO A 77 2.50 -16.46 -18.48
N LEU A 78 2.94 -15.32 -17.94
CA LEU A 78 3.58 -15.25 -16.62
C LEU A 78 2.51 -15.13 -15.52
N PRO A 79 2.69 -15.81 -14.37
CA PRO A 79 1.74 -15.74 -13.27
C PRO A 79 1.63 -14.31 -12.72
N ALA A 80 0.40 -13.94 -12.33
CA ALA A 80 0.12 -12.65 -11.71
C ALA A 80 0.95 -12.47 -10.43
N VAL A 81 1.46 -11.25 -10.21
CA VAL A 81 2.25 -10.93 -9.02
C VAL A 81 1.31 -10.45 -7.92
N SER A 82 1.44 -11.00 -6.72
CA SER A 82 0.69 -10.54 -5.54
C SER A 82 1.66 -10.09 -4.46
N ILE A 83 1.49 -8.86 -3.98
CA ILE A 83 2.31 -8.24 -2.94
C ILE A 83 1.46 -8.08 -1.70
N PHE A 84 1.96 -8.58 -0.56
CA PHE A 84 1.32 -8.40 0.74
C PHE A 84 2.07 -7.33 1.53
N VAL A 85 1.33 -6.35 2.05
CA VAL A 85 1.82 -5.36 3.00
C VAL A 85 1.22 -5.72 4.34
N ALA A 86 2.06 -6.10 5.30
CA ALA A 86 1.64 -6.50 6.62
C ALA A 86 2.55 -5.89 7.68
N TYR A 87 1.99 -5.59 8.84
CA TYR A 87 2.77 -5.24 10.02
C TYR A 87 2.29 -6.07 11.22
N ALA A 88 3.26 -6.52 12.03
CA ALA A 88 2.97 -7.22 13.27
C ALA A 88 2.63 -6.19 14.36
N PRO A 89 1.68 -6.47 15.28
CA PRO A 89 1.57 -5.69 16.50
C PRO A 89 2.90 -5.70 17.24
N THR A 90 3.28 -4.55 17.78
CA THR A 90 4.31 -4.51 18.81
C THR A 90 3.75 -5.22 20.04
N SER A 91 4.49 -6.19 20.58
CA SER A 91 4.14 -6.78 21.87
C SER A 91 4.30 -5.69 22.93
N SER A 92 3.20 -5.16 23.46
CA SER A 92 3.22 -4.51 24.76
C SER A 92 3.16 -5.62 25.80
N TYR A 93 4.33 -6.08 26.26
CA TYR A 93 4.37 -6.65 27.60
C TYR A 93 4.25 -5.46 28.55
N ASP A 94 3.05 -5.26 29.10
CA ASP A 94 2.93 -4.75 30.47
C ASP A 94 3.01 -5.95 31.43
#